data_AF-A0A415E5W0-F1
#
_entry.id   AF-A0A415E5W0-F1
#
_cell.length_a   1.000
_cell.length_b   1.000
_cell.length_c   1.000
_cell.angle_alpha   90.00
_cell.angle_beta   90.00
_cell.angle_gamma   90.00
#
_symmetry.space_group_name_H-M   'P 1'
#
loop_
_entity.id
_entity.type
_entity.pdbx_description
1 polymer ?
#
loop_
_entity_poly.entity_id
_entity_poly.type
_entity_poly.pdbx_seq_one_letter_code
_entity_poly.pdbx_strand_id
1 'polypeptide(L)'
;MENKKTIEKIIEYIEDNLDNQLNLDDIAKEAAYSKFHLNRVFLECVGCTIYQYIQRRRLTVAAEKLVYTKKPIIEIAYEANYSSQESFTYAFRQLYGWPPQEYRNQKVYIPKLNKAELNCKLVMRYHPTMKCEVNAA
;
A
#
# COMPACT_ATOMS: atom_id res chain seq x y z
N MET A 1 11.83 -15.19 13.23
CA MET A 1 12.98 -14.86 12.35
C MET A 1 12.74 -15.27 10.90
N GLU A 2 11.92 -16.30 10.65
CA GLU A 2 11.55 -16.76 9.29
C GLU A 2 10.58 -15.82 8.56
N ASN A 3 9.53 -15.33 9.24
CA ASN A 3 8.52 -14.44 8.64
C ASN A 3 9.08 -13.10 8.13
N LYS A 4 10.17 -12.59 8.72
CA LYS A 4 10.75 -11.29 8.35
C LYS A 4 11.25 -11.29 6.90
N LYS A 5 12.07 -12.28 6.52
CA LYS A 5 12.63 -12.39 5.17
C LYS A 5 11.54 -12.60 4.12
N THR A 6 10.51 -13.36 4.48
CA THR A 6 9.33 -13.54 3.61
C THR A 6 8.62 -12.21 3.39
N ILE A 7 8.35 -11.43 4.45
CA ILE A 7 7.68 -10.14 4.32
C ILE A 7 8.53 -9.14 3.54
N GLU A 8 9.85 -9.10 3.73
CA GLU A 8 10.76 -8.28 2.92
C GLU A 8 10.65 -8.60 1.43
N LYS A 9 10.73 -9.89 1.06
CA LYS A 9 10.55 -10.32 -0.34
C LYS A 9 9.19 -9.95 -0.92
N ILE A 10 8.14 -10.03 -0.12
CA ILE A 10 6.79 -9.69 -0.56
C ILE A 10 6.64 -8.19 -0.77
N ILE A 11 7.24 -7.38 0.11
CA ILE A 11 7.31 -5.93 -0.07
C ILE A 11 8.07 -5.62 -1.37
N GLU A 12 9.24 -6.22 -1.58
CA GLU A 12 10.03 -6.05 -2.82
C GLU A 12 9.20 -6.42 -4.06
N TYR A 13 8.56 -7.59 -4.05
CA TYR A 13 7.69 -8.03 -5.15
C TYR A 13 6.56 -7.04 -5.45
N ILE A 14 5.89 -6.53 -4.40
CA ILE A 14 4.83 -5.53 -4.55
C ILE A 14 5.39 -4.23 -5.14
N GLU A 15 6.54 -3.76 -4.67
CA GLU A 15 7.16 -2.53 -5.13
C GLU A 15 7.60 -2.61 -6.60
N ASP A 16 8.15 -3.74 -7.02
CA ASP A 16 8.60 -3.95 -8.40
C ASP A 16 7.43 -4.11 -9.38
N ASN A 17 6.22 -4.36 -8.87
CA ASN A 17 5.00 -4.57 -9.65
C ASN A 17 3.92 -3.53 -9.33
N LEU A 18 4.26 -2.41 -8.70
CA LEU A 18 3.28 -1.46 -8.18
C LEU A 18 2.37 -0.85 -9.27
N ASP A 19 2.94 -0.63 -10.46
CA ASP A 19 2.25 -0.09 -11.64
C ASP A 19 1.37 -1.14 -12.34
N ASN A 20 1.62 -2.44 -12.11
CA ASN A 20 0.87 -3.53 -12.71
C ASN A 20 -0.41 -3.85 -11.91
N GLN A 21 -1.37 -4.56 -12.52
CA GLN A 21 -2.48 -5.13 -11.76
C GLN A 21 -1.97 -6.24 -10.81
N LEU A 22 -1.73 -5.87 -9.56
CA LEU A 22 -1.39 -6.80 -8.50
C LEU A 22 -2.64 -7.53 -8.01
N ASN A 23 -2.70 -8.84 -8.24
CA ASN A 23 -3.68 -9.69 -7.59
C ASN A 23 -3.06 -10.33 -6.33
N LEU A 24 -3.78 -10.23 -5.21
CA LEU A 24 -3.42 -10.89 -3.96
C LEU A 24 -3.29 -12.42 -4.12
N ASP A 25 -4.01 -13.04 -5.05
CA ASP A 25 -3.83 -14.45 -5.43
C ASP A 25 -2.39 -14.73 -5.87
N ASP A 26 -1.85 -13.88 -6.72
CA ASP A 26 -0.55 -14.11 -7.36
C ASP A 26 0.57 -13.89 -6.34
N ILE A 27 0.43 -12.87 -5.49
CA ILE A 27 1.36 -12.62 -4.37
C ILE A 27 1.35 -13.80 -3.38
N ALA A 28 0.17 -14.34 -3.07
CA ALA A 28 0.03 -15.46 -2.13
C ALA A 28 0.63 -16.76 -2.69
N LYS A 29 0.43 -17.03 -4.00
CA LYS A 29 1.04 -18.17 -4.70
C LYS A 29 2.56 -18.07 -4.71
N GLU A 30 3.11 -16.90 -5.05
CA GLU A 30 4.55 -16.66 -5.07
C GLU A 30 5.17 -16.87 -3.67
N ALA A 31 4.45 -16.49 -2.62
CA ALA A 31 4.89 -16.65 -1.24
C ALA A 31 4.67 -18.06 -0.67
N ALA A 32 4.04 -18.98 -1.40
CA ALA A 32 3.61 -20.30 -0.91
C ALA A 32 2.72 -20.26 0.36
N TYR A 33 1.94 -19.19 0.53
CA TYR A 33 1.01 -19.02 1.66
C TYR A 33 -0.43 -18.92 1.18
N SER A 34 -1.38 -19.27 2.05
CA SER A 34 -2.77 -18.87 1.82
C SER A 34 -2.90 -17.35 1.94
N LYS A 35 -3.81 -16.75 1.16
CA LYS A 35 -4.11 -15.30 1.22
C LYS A 35 -4.38 -14.79 2.63
N PHE A 36 -5.11 -15.58 3.42
CA PHE A 36 -5.48 -15.24 4.80
C PHE A 36 -4.26 -15.22 5.72
N HIS A 37 -3.42 -16.26 5.64
CA HIS A 37 -2.20 -16.32 6.42
C HIS A 37 -1.25 -15.19 6.04
N LEU A 38 -1.09 -14.96 4.73
CA LEU A 38 -0.20 -13.92 4.23
C LEU A 38 -0.67 -12.51 4.68
N ASN A 39 -1.95 -12.17 4.53
CA ASN A 39 -2.44 -10.88 5.02
C ASN A 39 -2.29 -10.74 6.53
N ARG A 40 -2.51 -11.81 7.28
CA ARG A 40 -2.36 -11.78 8.74
C ARG A 40 -0.91 -11.51 9.14
N VAL A 41 0.04 -12.27 8.60
CA VAL A 41 1.48 -12.09 8.91
C VAL A 41 1.96 -10.72 8.44
N PHE A 42 1.51 -10.26 7.26
CA PHE A 42 1.83 -8.93 6.76
C PHE A 42 1.24 -7.84 7.66
N LEU A 43 -0.01 -7.97 8.12
CA LEU A 43 -0.61 -7.05 9.06
C LEU A 43 0.12 -7.02 10.40
N GLU A 44 0.50 -8.20 10.93
CA GLU A 44 1.28 -8.33 12.16
C GLU A 44 2.67 -7.68 12.05
N CYS A 45 3.30 -7.75 10.87
CA CYS A 45 4.64 -7.20 10.65
C CYS A 45 4.64 -5.73 10.20
N VAL A 46 3.65 -5.28 9.43
CA VAL A 46 3.64 -3.98 8.74
C VAL A 46 2.58 -3.04 9.32
N GLY A 47 1.62 -3.56 10.10
CA GLY A 47 0.57 -2.76 10.74
C GLY A 47 -0.55 -2.32 9.79
N CYS A 48 -0.56 -2.81 8.55
CA CYS A 48 -1.67 -2.64 7.60
C CYS A 48 -1.78 -3.86 6.70
N THR A 49 -2.91 -4.03 6.01
CA THR A 49 -3.07 -5.14 5.06
C THR A 49 -2.27 -4.89 3.78
N ILE A 50 -2.00 -5.94 3.00
CA ILE A 50 -1.32 -5.83 1.70
C ILE A 50 -2.07 -4.87 0.77
N TYR A 51 -3.40 -4.97 0.75
CA TYR A 51 -4.24 -4.09 -0.07
C TYR A 51 -4.07 -2.61 0.33
N GLN A 52 -4.11 -2.31 1.64
CA GLN A 52 -3.92 -0.95 2.15
C GLN A 52 -2.51 -0.43 1.83
N TYR A 53 -1.51 -1.30 1.92
CA TYR A 53 -0.14 -0.97 1.58
C TYR A 53 0.00 -0.57 0.10
N ILE A 54 -0.48 -1.42 -0.83
CA ILE A 54 -0.46 -1.15 -2.27
C ILE A 54 -1.17 0.16 -2.58
N GLN A 55 -2.37 0.36 -2.02
CA GLN A 55 -3.16 1.58 -2.22
C GLN A 55 -2.40 2.83 -1.77
N ARG A 56 -1.80 2.80 -0.57
CA ARG A 56 -1.03 3.95 -0.04
C ARG A 56 0.22 4.25 -0.86
N ARG A 57 0.93 3.21 -1.34
CA ARG A 57 2.10 3.37 -2.21
C ARG A 57 1.71 3.99 -3.55
N ARG A 58 0.65 3.49 -4.21
CA ARG A 58 0.14 4.05 -5.47
C ARG A 58 -0.30 5.50 -5.33
N LEU A 59 -1.02 5.84 -4.26
CA LEU A 59 -1.40 7.23 -3.98
C LEU A 59 -0.18 8.13 -3.71
N THR A 60 0.89 7.60 -3.10
CA THR A 60 2.13 8.35 -2.87
C THR A 60 2.84 8.66 -4.19
N VAL A 61 2.95 7.67 -5.09
CA VAL A 61 3.49 7.87 -6.45
C VAL A 61 2.59 8.83 -7.27
N ALA A 62 1.28 8.72 -7.12
CA ALA A 62 0.33 9.65 -7.75
C ALA A 62 0.53 11.09 -7.25
N ALA A 63 0.79 11.28 -5.95
CA ALA A 63 1.07 12.60 -5.37
C ALA A 63 2.34 13.23 -5.94
N GLU A 64 3.37 12.44 -6.19
CA GLU A 64 4.58 12.88 -6.89
C GLU A 64 4.24 13.35 -8.32
N LYS A 65 3.50 12.55 -9.08
CA LYS A 65 3.05 12.89 -10.44
C LYS A 65 2.17 14.15 -10.47
N LEU A 66 1.31 14.35 -9.47
CA LEU A 66 0.46 15.53 -9.36
C LEU A 66 1.27 16.82 -9.23
N VAL A 67 2.40 16.77 -8.51
CA VAL A 67 3.25 17.94 -8.22
C VAL A 67 4.23 18.21 -9.36
N TYR A 68 4.89 17.17 -9.89
CA TYR A 68 6.00 17.33 -10.83
C TYR A 68 5.59 17.26 -12.30
N THR A 69 4.35 16.89 -12.61
CA THR A 69 3.88 16.77 -14.00
C THR A 69 2.61 17.58 -14.24
N LYS A 70 2.30 17.82 -15.51
CA LYS A 70 1.04 18.43 -15.97
C LYS A 70 0.01 17.39 -16.43
N LYS A 71 0.23 16.09 -16.17
CA LYS A 71 -0.68 15.02 -16.61
C LYS A 71 -2.10 15.26 -16.09
N PRO A 72 -3.16 14.99 -16.88
CA PRO A 72 -4.54 15.02 -16.39
C PRO A 72 -4.73 14.15 -15.14
N ILE A 73 -5.59 14.59 -14.20
CA ILE A 73 -5.84 13.84 -12.95
C ILE A 73 -6.42 12.46 -13.27
N ILE A 74 -7.31 12.37 -14.27
CA ILE A 74 -7.89 11.11 -14.72
C ILE A 74 -6.83 10.10 -15.19
N GLU A 75 -5.77 10.55 -15.91
CA GLU A 75 -4.67 9.67 -16.32
C GLU A 75 -3.86 9.19 -15.12
N ILE A 76 -3.57 10.08 -14.17
CA ILE A 76 -2.88 9.72 -12.93
C ILE A 76 -3.71 8.71 -12.11
N ALA A 77 -5.04 8.86 -12.10
CA ALA A 77 -5.95 7.92 -11.45
C ALA A 77 -5.88 6.52 -12.08
N TYR A 78 -5.87 6.44 -13.43
CA TYR A 78 -5.72 5.17 -14.13
C TYR A 78 -4.35 4.54 -13.91
N GLU A 79 -3.26 5.31 -13.94
CA GLU A 79 -1.92 4.82 -13.59
C GLU A 79 -1.85 4.32 -12.13
N ALA A 80 -2.61 4.94 -11.22
CA ALA A 80 -2.77 4.48 -9.84
C ALA A 80 -3.76 3.30 -9.70
N ASN A 81 -4.21 2.69 -10.81
CA ASN A 81 -5.14 1.55 -10.87
C ASN A 81 -6.52 1.83 -10.24
N TYR A 82 -7.03 3.05 -10.40
CA TYR A 82 -8.42 3.38 -10.09
C TYR A 82 -9.29 3.33 -11.34
N SER A 83 -10.49 2.77 -11.23
CA SER A 83 -11.45 2.69 -12.35
C SER A 83 -12.10 4.03 -12.69
N SER A 84 -12.08 5.01 -11.77
CA SER A 84 -12.62 6.34 -11.99
C SER A 84 -11.86 7.43 -11.20
N GLN A 85 -11.97 8.68 -11.67
CA GLN A 85 -11.37 9.83 -11.00
C GLN A 85 -12.03 10.13 -9.65
N GLU A 86 -13.32 9.82 -9.48
CA GLU A 86 -14.06 10.03 -8.24
C GLU A 86 -13.52 9.12 -7.14
N SER A 87 -13.34 7.82 -7.44
CA SER A 87 -12.76 6.87 -6.48
C SER A 87 -11.33 7.24 -6.10
N PHE A 88 -10.52 7.66 -7.08
CA PHE A 88 -9.18 8.18 -6.82
C PHE A 88 -9.21 9.41 -5.93
N THR A 89 -10.05 10.40 -6.24
CA THR A 89 -10.16 11.66 -5.49
C THR A 89 -10.57 11.40 -4.04
N TYR A 90 -11.54 10.50 -3.82
CA TYR A 90 -11.94 10.11 -2.48
C TYR A 90 -10.76 9.49 -1.70
N ALA A 91 -10.11 8.47 -2.26
CA ALA A 91 -9.01 7.79 -1.59
C ALA A 91 -7.79 8.70 -1.36
N PHE A 92 -7.48 9.55 -2.34
CA PHE A 92 -6.41 10.54 -2.25
C PHE A 92 -6.68 11.53 -1.11
N ARG A 93 -7.90 12.07 -1.02
CA ARG A 93 -8.29 12.98 0.06
C ARG A 93 -8.20 12.32 1.43
N GLN A 94 -8.59 11.04 1.55
CA GLN A 94 -8.46 10.32 2.82
C GLN A 94 -6.99 10.18 3.29
N LEU A 95 -6.04 10.07 2.36
CA LEU A 95 -4.61 9.93 2.69
C LEU A 95 -3.90 11.27 2.89
N TYR A 96 -4.21 12.25 2.04
CA TYR A 96 -3.50 13.54 1.97
C TYR A 96 -4.22 14.70 2.64
N GLY A 97 -5.51 14.55 2.94
CA GLY A 97 -6.36 15.60 3.50
C GLY A 97 -6.94 16.57 2.46
N TRP A 98 -6.43 16.54 1.22
CA TRP A 98 -6.79 17.49 0.16
C TRP A 98 -7.17 16.76 -1.12
N PRO A 99 -8.09 17.30 -1.95
CA PRO A 99 -8.35 16.80 -3.29
C PRO A 99 -7.10 16.89 -4.21
N PRO A 100 -6.96 16.03 -5.23
CA PRO A 100 -5.80 16.00 -6.11
C PRO A 100 -5.45 17.33 -6.78
N GLN A 101 -6.46 18.08 -7.23
CA GLN A 101 -6.26 19.38 -7.89
C GLN A 101 -5.74 20.44 -6.92
N GLU A 102 -6.25 20.47 -5.69
CA GLU A 102 -5.77 21.38 -4.66
C GLU A 102 -4.35 21.02 -4.23
N TYR A 103 -4.07 19.73 -4.05
CA TYR A 103 -2.73 19.23 -3.74
C TYR A 103 -1.71 19.61 -4.81
N ARG A 104 -2.06 19.48 -6.10
CA ARG A 104 -1.23 19.94 -7.23
C ARG A 104 -0.89 21.42 -7.14
N ASN A 105 -1.85 22.27 -6.75
CA ASN A 105 -1.64 23.71 -6.65
C ASN A 105 -0.67 24.09 -5.52
N GLN A 106 -0.52 23.25 -4.49
CA GLN A 106 0.45 23.49 -3.43
C GLN A 106 1.90 23.35 -3.90
N LYS A 107 2.17 22.60 -4.99
CA LYS A 107 3.50 22.36 -5.57
C LYS A 107 4.55 21.78 -4.60
N VAL A 108 4.10 21.25 -3.46
CA VAL A 108 4.96 20.59 -2.47
C VAL A 108 4.59 19.11 -2.44
N TYR A 109 5.58 18.26 -2.74
CA TYR A 109 5.42 16.82 -2.63
C TYR A 109 5.78 16.36 -1.21
N ILE A 110 4.82 15.72 -0.53
CA ILE A 110 4.99 15.11 0.79
C ILE A 110 4.78 13.60 0.65
N PRO A 111 5.84 12.77 0.69
CA PRO A 111 5.65 11.33 0.65
C PRO A 111 4.96 10.83 1.93
N LYS A 112 3.89 10.02 1.79
CA LYS A 112 3.20 9.41 2.95
C LYS A 112 3.74 8.03 3.30
N LEU A 113 4.38 7.37 2.36
CA LEU A 113 5.01 6.07 2.55
C LEU A 113 6.17 5.95 1.57
N ASN A 114 7.42 5.82 2.04
CA ASN A 114 8.62 5.74 1.20
C ASN A 114 9.15 4.30 1.07
N LYS A 115 9.65 3.95 -0.12
CA LYS A 115 10.29 2.63 -0.42
C LYS A 115 11.41 2.32 0.58
N ALA A 116 12.25 3.31 0.89
CA ALA A 116 13.44 3.15 1.73
C ALA A 116 13.16 2.98 3.24
N GLU A 117 12.00 3.43 3.73
CA GLU A 117 11.68 3.39 5.17
C GLU A 117 11.14 2.03 5.63
N LEU A 118 10.75 1.16 4.70
CA LEU A 118 10.24 -0.19 4.99
C LEU A 118 11.32 -1.16 5.47
N ASN A 119 12.54 -1.05 4.95
CA ASN A 119 13.64 -1.95 5.33
C ASN A 119 14.17 -1.73 6.75
N CYS A 120 13.89 -0.60 7.39
CA CYS A 120 14.59 -0.22 8.63
C CYS A 120 13.70 -0.03 9.88
N LYS A 121 12.37 0.15 9.76
CA LYS A 121 11.54 0.56 10.93
C LYS A 121 10.29 -0.27 11.23
N LEU A 122 9.81 -1.13 10.33
CA LEU A 122 8.52 -1.83 10.53
C LEU A 122 8.62 -3.15 11.29
N VAL A 123 9.82 -3.70 11.48
CA VAL A 123 10.02 -5.03 12.07
C VAL A 123 9.75 -5.11 13.58
N MET A 124 9.50 -3.99 14.28
CA MET A 124 9.67 -3.95 15.74
C MET A 124 8.53 -3.28 16.53
N ARG A 125 7.26 -3.37 16.14
CA ARG A 125 6.13 -3.02 17.06
C ARG A 125 4.85 -3.81 16.81
N TYR A 126 4.84 -5.12 17.08
CA TYR A 126 3.60 -5.80 17.44
C TYR A 126 3.85 -6.89 18.48
N HIS A 127 3.22 -6.73 19.66
CA HIS A 127 3.19 -7.73 20.71
C HIS A 127 2.01 -8.69 20.43
N PRO A 128 2.26 -10.00 20.29
CA PRO A 128 1.23 -10.98 20.03
C PRO A 128 0.51 -11.33 21.33
N THR A 129 -0.44 -10.51 21.76
CA THR A 129 -1.41 -10.93 22.78
C THR A 129 -2.81 -10.49 22.39
N MET A 130 -3.44 -11.28 21.53
CA MET A 130 -4.86 -11.59 21.69
C MET A 130 -5.07 -12.99 21.13
N LYS A 131 -5.23 -13.95 22.05
CA LYS A 131 -5.80 -15.26 21.75
C LYS A 131 -7.17 -15.01 21.12
N CYS A 132 -7.33 -15.31 19.83
CA CYS A 132 -8.65 -15.66 19.33
C CYS A 132 -8.97 -17.03 19.92
N GLU A 133 -9.61 -17.05 21.08
CA GLU A 133 -10.46 -18.19 21.43
C GLU A 133 -11.63 -18.15 20.45
N VAL A 134 -11.55 -19.03 19.45
CA VAL A 134 -12.71 -19.49 18.70
C VAL A 134 -13.58 -20.31 19.64
N ASN A 135 -14.42 -19.63 20.43
CA ASN A 135 -15.56 -20.31 21.04
C ASN A 135 -16.65 -20.42 19.98
N ALA A 136 -16.64 -21.57 19.31
CA ALA A 136 -17.83 -22.09 18.69
C ALA A 136 -18.82 -22.42 19.82
N ALA A 137 -19.98 -21.77 19.81
CA ALA A 137 -21.18 -22.16 20.51
C ALA A 137 -22.36 -21.97 19.56
#